data_AF-A0A926DBZ8-F1
#
_entry.id   AF-A0A926DBZ8-F1
#
_cell.length_a   1.000
_cell.length_b   1.000
_cell.length_c   1.000
_cell.angle_alpha   90.00
_cell.angle_beta   90.00
_cell.angle_gamma   90.00
#
_symmetry.space_group_name_H-M   'P 1'
#
loop_
_entity.id
_entity.type
_entity.pdbx_description
1 polymer ?
#
loop_
_entity_poly.entity_id
_entity_poly.type
_entity_poly.pdbx_seq_one_letter_code
_entity_poly.pdbx_strand_id
1 'polypeptide(L)'
;MSYKRISIRFNLDIEDERNAWELLHSSSCGPINKEVIDSINTAHKLSTLEALLRKVISEELRNISLHIPFEPDTDSASDENESSIMDFLESF
;
A
#
# COMPACT_ATOMS: atom_id res chain seq x y z
N MET A 1 -9.28 -42.12 1.94
CA MET A 1 -9.05 -40.66 2.02
C MET A 1 -9.41 -40.19 3.43
N SER A 2 -8.57 -39.37 4.07
CA SER A 2 -8.87 -38.76 5.37
C SER A 2 -9.47 -37.38 5.16
N TYR A 3 -10.79 -37.25 5.30
CA TYR A 3 -11.46 -35.95 5.25
C TYR A 3 -11.43 -35.30 6.63
N LYS A 4 -11.20 -33.98 6.65
CA LYS A 4 -11.38 -33.15 7.84
C LYS A 4 -12.51 -32.16 7.57
N ARG A 5 -13.30 -31.85 8.59
CA ARG A 5 -14.43 -30.92 8.53
C ARG A 5 -14.14 -29.73 9.44
N ILE A 6 -14.50 -28.55 8.95
CA ILE A 6 -14.59 -27.33 9.74
C ILE A 6 -16.01 -26.79 9.63
N SER A 7 -16.47 -26.04 10.64
CA SER A 7 -17.75 -25.34 10.63
C SER A 7 -17.47 -23.86 10.89
N ILE A 8 -17.98 -23.00 10.04
CA ILE A 8 -17.80 -21.54 10.10
C ILE A 8 -19.18 -20.91 10.25
N ARG A 9 -19.29 -19.87 11.07
CA ARG A 9 -20.51 -19.06 11.23
C ARG A 9 -20.17 -17.62 10.85
N PHE A 10 -21.09 -16.99 10.13
CA PHE A 10 -20.99 -15.59 9.73
C PHE A 10 -22.04 -14.79 10.49
N ASN A 11 -21.62 -13.70 11.09
CA ASN A 11 -22.49 -12.70 11.66
C ASN A 11 -22.77 -11.64 10.59
N LEU A 12 -23.99 -11.63 10.04
CA LEU A 12 -24.37 -10.73 8.94
C LEU A 12 -24.54 -9.27 9.38
N ASP A 13 -24.52 -9.00 10.70
CA ASP A 13 -24.48 -7.64 11.24
C ASP A 13 -23.08 -7.01 11.13
N ILE A 14 -22.03 -7.83 10.94
CA ILE A 14 -20.66 -7.39 10.69
C ILE A 14 -20.44 -7.33 9.18
N GLU A 15 -20.10 -6.14 8.68
CA GLU A 15 -19.95 -5.89 7.23
C GLU A 15 -18.94 -6.83 6.56
N ASP A 16 -17.76 -7.02 7.17
CA ASP A 16 -16.73 -7.90 6.61
C ASP A 16 -17.18 -9.37 6.51
N GLU A 17 -17.89 -9.86 7.53
CA GLU A 17 -18.42 -11.23 7.54
C GLU A 17 -19.58 -11.39 6.55
N ARG A 18 -20.45 -10.37 6.41
CA ARG A 18 -21.49 -10.34 5.38
C ARG A 18 -20.89 -10.36 3.98
N ASN A 19 -19.87 -9.54 3.72
CA ASN A 19 -19.19 -9.49 2.43
C ASN A 19 -18.54 -10.85 2.11
N ALA A 20 -17.88 -11.48 3.09
CA ALA A 20 -17.33 -12.83 2.91
C ALA A 20 -18.40 -13.88 2.60
N TRP A 21 -19.56 -13.81 3.26
CA TRP A 21 -20.70 -14.68 3.00
C TRP A 21 -21.24 -14.50 1.57
N GLU A 22 -21.42 -13.26 1.13
CA GLU A 22 -21.91 -12.92 -0.20
C GLU A 22 -20.94 -13.37 -1.30
N LEU A 23 -19.63 -13.21 -1.11
CA LEU A 23 -18.62 -13.68 -2.04
C LEU A 23 -18.68 -15.20 -2.22
N LEU A 24 -18.78 -15.96 -1.12
CA LEU A 24 -18.89 -17.42 -1.15
C LEU A 24 -20.18 -17.92 -1.81
N HIS A 25 -21.26 -17.14 -1.74
CA HIS A 25 -22.57 -17.50 -2.30
C HIS A 25 -22.89 -16.79 -3.63
N SER A 26 -21.95 -16.02 -4.17
CA SER A 26 -22.11 -15.40 -5.48
C SER A 26 -22.21 -16.46 -6.57
N SER A 27 -23.07 -16.24 -7.58
CA SER A 27 -23.37 -17.20 -8.66
C SER A 27 -22.14 -17.59 -9.51
N SER A 28 -21.07 -16.80 -9.40
CA SER A 28 -19.78 -17.00 -10.07
C SER A 28 -18.81 -17.89 -9.30
N CYS A 29 -19.08 -18.17 -8.03
CA CYS A 29 -18.23 -18.97 -7.18
C CYS A 29 -18.48 -20.46 -7.45
N GLY A 30 -17.41 -21.24 -7.58
CA GLY A 30 -17.51 -22.70 -7.76
C GLY A 30 -18.02 -23.40 -6.49
N PRO A 31 -17.70 -24.69 -6.29
CA PRO A 31 -18.04 -25.37 -5.05
C PRO A 31 -17.49 -24.61 -3.84
N ILE A 32 -18.33 -24.26 -2.87
CA ILE A 32 -17.97 -23.46 -1.68
C ILE A 32 -16.73 -24.01 -0.97
N ASN A 33 -16.62 -25.33 -0.81
CA ASN A 33 -15.45 -25.96 -0.19
C ASN A 33 -14.15 -25.65 -0.92
N LYS A 34 -14.18 -25.60 -2.26
CA LYS A 34 -13.01 -25.25 -3.05
C LYS A 34 -12.65 -23.78 -2.85
N GLU A 35 -13.63 -22.89 -2.88
CA GLU A 35 -13.41 -21.46 -2.69
C GLU A 35 -12.82 -21.13 -1.32
N VAL A 36 -13.34 -21.75 -0.27
CA VAL A 36 -12.81 -21.57 1.09
C VAL A 36 -11.35 -22.01 1.16
N ILE A 37 -11.01 -23.16 0.59
CA ILE A 37 -9.63 -23.67 0.57
C ILE A 37 -8.72 -22.74 -0.25
N ASP A 38 -9.16 -22.32 -1.44
CA ASP A 38 -8.38 -21.46 -2.34
C ASP A 38 -8.18 -20.06 -1.74
N SER A 39 -9.20 -19.51 -1.08
CA SER A 39 -9.13 -18.23 -0.36
C SER A 39 -8.11 -18.28 0.79
N ILE A 40 -8.12 -19.33 1.62
CA ILE A 40 -7.15 -19.50 2.71
C ILE A 40 -5.71 -19.59 2.15
N ASN A 41 -5.52 -20.41 1.11
CA ASN A 41 -4.21 -20.57 0.48
C ASN A 41 -3.71 -19.26 -0.15
N THR A 42 -4.61 -18.50 -0.77
CA THR A 42 -4.29 -17.23 -1.43
C THR A 42 -3.95 -16.15 -0.41
N ALA A 43 -4.73 -16.02 0.68
CA ALA A 43 -4.46 -15.08 1.76
C ALA A 43 -3.06 -15.30 2.36
N HIS A 44 -2.68 -16.55 2.60
CA HIS A 44 -1.33 -16.89 3.09
C HIS A 44 -0.22 -16.48 2.10
N LYS A 45 -0.42 -16.74 0.79
CA LYS A 45 0.53 -16.34 -0.26
C LYS A 45 0.67 -14.83 -0.36
N LEU A 46 -0.44 -14.10 -0.33
CA LEU A 46 -0.45 -12.63 -0.41
C LEU A 46 0.25 -12.00 0.80
N SER A 47 0.02 -12.51 2.01
CA SER A 47 0.73 -12.05 3.21
C SER A 47 2.25 -12.26 3.09
N THR A 48 2.67 -13.40 2.56
CA THR A 48 4.09 -13.67 2.29
C THR A 48 4.67 -12.69 1.25
N LEU A 49 3.92 -12.41 0.20
CA LEU A 49 4.31 -11.47 -0.85
C LEU A 49 4.43 -10.04 -0.32
N GLU A 50 3.48 -9.59 0.50
CA GLU A 50 3.50 -8.27 1.13
C GLU A 50 4.75 -8.09 2.00
N ALA A 51 5.12 -9.10 2.79
CA ALA A 51 6.30 -9.07 3.62
C ALA A 51 7.60 -8.95 2.78
N LEU A 52 7.68 -9.68 1.67
CA LEU A 52 8.80 -9.57 0.74
C LEU A 52 8.86 -8.20 0.08
N LEU A 53 7.73 -7.67 -0.39
CA LEU A 53 7.65 -6.37 -1.03
C LEU A 53 8.08 -5.25 -0.07
N ARG A 54 7.59 -5.28 1.18
CA ARG A 54 8.01 -4.34 2.23
C ARG A 54 9.50 -4.41 2.48
N LYS A 55 10.09 -5.61 2.52
CA LYS A 55 11.53 -5.80 2.69
C LYS A 55 12.31 -5.19 1.53
N VAL A 56 11.98 -5.55 0.29
CA VAL A 56 12.66 -5.05 -0.91
C VAL A 56 12.58 -3.54 -0.99
N ILE A 57 11.39 -2.95 -0.83
CA ILE A 57 11.22 -1.48 -0.84
C ILE A 57 12.06 -0.83 0.27
N SER A 58 12.08 -1.41 1.48
CA SER A 58 12.88 -0.86 2.59
C SER A 58 14.39 -0.92 2.32
N GLU A 59 14.86 -2.00 1.70
CA GLU A 59 16.27 -2.17 1.32
C GLU A 59 16.67 -1.19 0.20
N GLU A 60 15.85 -1.06 -0.84
CA GLU A 60 16.09 -0.13 -1.94
C GLU A 60 16.07 1.34 -1.49
N LEU A 61 15.08 1.75 -0.69
CA LEU A 61 15.02 3.10 -0.15
C LEU A 61 16.22 3.42 0.75
N ARG A 62 16.68 2.45 1.54
CA ARG A 62 17.87 2.61 2.38
C ARG A 62 19.14 2.75 1.54
N ASN A 63 19.27 1.98 0.46
CA ASN A 63 20.41 2.09 -0.46
C ASN A 63 20.45 3.45 -1.17
N ILE A 64 19.30 3.98 -1.60
CA ILE A 64 19.20 5.31 -2.21
C ILE A 64 19.55 6.41 -1.20
N SER A 65 19.06 6.30 0.04
CA SER A 65 19.36 7.27 1.11
C SER A 65 20.84 7.31 1.50
N LEU A 66 21.62 6.27 1.22
CA LEU A 66 23.06 6.25 1.46
C LEU A 66 23.87 6.88 0.31
N HIS A 67 23.23 7.10 -0.85
CA HIS A 67 23.90 7.50 -2.08
C HIS A 67 23.65 8.95 -2.51
N ILE A 68 22.93 9.76 -1.73
CA ILE A 68 22.79 11.20 -1.97
C ILE A 68 24.00 11.90 -1.34
N PRO A 69 24.95 12.45 -2.14
CA PRO A 69 25.87 13.43 -1.62
C PRO A 69 25.03 14.66 -1.30
N PHE A 70 24.97 15.04 -0.02
CA PHE A 70 24.47 16.34 0.37
C PHE A 70 25.47 17.38 -0.15
N GLU A 71 25.20 17.99 -1.31
CA GLU A 71 25.82 19.26 -1.67
C GLU A 71 25.12 20.34 -0.83
N PRO A 72 25.82 21.05 0.06
CA PRO A 72 25.26 22.24 0.68
C PRO A 72 25.16 23.32 -0.39
N ASP A 73 23.92 23.70 -0.75
CA ASP A 73 23.67 24.87 -1.58
C ASP A 73 24.36 26.08 -0.94
N THR A 74 25.27 26.69 -1.70
CA THR A 74 25.92 27.93 -1.30
C THR A 74 24.98 29.05 -1.74
N ASP A 75 24.05 29.43 -0.88
CA ASP A 75 23.18 30.59 -1.09
C ASP A 75 24.03 31.88 -1.06
N SER A 76 24.57 32.27 -2.22
CA SER A 76 24.99 33.64 -2.47
C SER A 76 23.76 34.45 -2.89
N ALA A 77 22.91 34.80 -1.92
CA ALA A 77 21.86 35.79 -2.11
C ALA A 77 22.53 37.17 -2.29
N SER A 78 22.57 37.65 -3.54
CA SER A 78 22.85 39.04 -3.86
C SER A 78 21.54 39.82 -3.67
N ASP A 79 21.49 40.60 -2.59
CA ASP A 79 20.40 41.53 -2.20
C ASP A 79 20.06 42.61 -3.26
N GLU A 80 20.75 42.62 -4.39
CA GLU A 80 20.64 43.67 -5.41
C GLU A 80 19.39 43.52 -6.29
N ASN A 81 18.88 42.29 -6.43
CA ASN A 81 17.75 42.00 -7.32
C ASN A 81 16.38 42.35 -6.69
N GLU A 82 16.26 42.36 -5.36
CA GLU A 82 14.99 42.65 -4.69
C GLU A 82 14.63 44.13 -4.72
N SER A 83 15.63 45.03 -4.61
CA SER A 83 15.42 46.48 -4.69
C SER A 83 14.86 46.92 -6.06
N SER A 84 15.32 46.29 -7.14
CA SER A 84 14.86 46.62 -8.50
C SER A 84 13.42 46.18 -8.78
N ILE A 85 12.92 45.16 -8.08
CA ILE A 85 11.55 44.66 -8.23
C ILE A 85 10.56 45.57 -7.49
N MET A 86 10.96 46.07 -6.32
CA MET A 86 10.13 47.01 -5.54
C MET A 86 9.97 48.36 -6.26
N ASP A 87 11.04 48.90 -6.86
CA ASP A 87 10.98 50.15 -7.64
C ASP A 87 10.08 50.05 -8.88
N PHE A 88 9.97 48.86 -9.50
CA PHE A 88 9.09 48.64 -10.63
C PHE A 88 7.60 48.64 -10.23
N LEU A 89 7.28 48.14 -9.04
CA LEU A 89 5.90 48.05 -8.52
C LEU A 89 5.35 49.40 -8.06
N GLU A 90 6.21 50.34 -7.66
CA GLU A 90 5.82 51.71 -7.28
C GLU A 90 5.60 52.64 -8.48
N SER A 91 5.86 52.18 -9.71
CA SER A 91 5.75 52.98 -10.94
C SER A 91 4.36 52.92 -11.64
N PHE A 92 3.35 52.28 -11.05
CA PHE A 92 1.96 52.23 -11.56
C PHE A 92 0.98 52.80 -10.53
#